data_AF-A0A929ZJH8-F1
#
_entry.id   AF-A0A929ZJH8-F1
#
_cell.length_a   1.000
_cell.length_b   1.000
_cell.length_c   1.000
_cell.angle_alpha   90.00
_cell.angle_beta   90.00
_cell.angle_gamma   90.00
#
_symmetry.space_group_name_H-M   'P 1'
#
loop_
_entity.id
_entity.type
_entity.pdbx_description
1 polymer ?
#
loop_
_entity_poly.entity_id
_entity_poly.type
_entity_poly.pdbx_seq_one_letter_code
_entity_poly.pdbx_strand_id
1 'polypeptide(L)' 'MEKWDLYTIDREKINHVITRGDDIPKDLYHLVVHVCIFNAKNQMLIQQRQTFKKGWPNMW' A
#
# COMPACT_ATOMS: atom_id res chain seq x y z
N MET A 1 -2.76 -14.70 3.94
CA MET A 1 -2.94 -13.34 4.49
C MET A 1 -1.61 -12.62 4.30
N GLU A 2 -1.60 -11.41 3.74
CA GLU A 2 -0.37 -10.66 3.45
C GLU A 2 0.35 -10.22 4.74
N LYS A 3 1.68 -10.18 4.75
CA LYS A 3 2.50 -9.82 5.91
C LYS A 3 3.23 -8.50 5.66
N TRP A 4 3.28 -7.63 6.65
CA TRP A 4 3.91 -6.31 6.54
C TRP A 4 4.99 -6.14 7.61
N ASP A 5 6.20 -5.79 7.19
CA ASP A 5 7.24 -5.29 8.07
C ASP A 5 6.85 -3.91 8.61
N LEU A 6 7.18 -3.65 9.87
CA LEU A 6 7.04 -2.33 10.48
C LEU A 6 8.34 -1.53 10.44
N TYR A 7 8.17 -0.23 10.33
CA TYR A 7 9.22 0.77 10.20
C TYR A 7 8.95 1.96 11.12
N THR A 8 10.02 2.62 11.55
CA THR A 8 9.93 3.94 12.19
C THR A 8 9.61 5.00 11.13
N ILE A 9 9.35 6.23 11.58
CA ILE A 9 9.16 7.38 10.67
C ILE A 9 10.38 7.62 9.76
N ASP A 10 11.59 7.31 10.25
CA ASP A 10 12.86 7.42 9.54
C ASP A 10 13.16 6.22 8.64
N ARG A 11 12.17 5.33 8.46
CA ARG A 11 12.24 4.11 7.63
C ARG A 11 13.24 3.07 8.14
N GLU A 12 13.53 3.07 9.43
CA GLU A 12 14.31 2.01 10.05
C GLU A 12 13.40 0.80 10.33
N LYS A 13 13.80 -0.38 9.86
CA LYS A 13 13.02 -1.62 10.03
C LYS A 13 13.08 -2.10 11.48
N ILE A 14 11.93 -2.39 12.08
CA ILE A 14 11.81 -2.69 13.52
C ILE A 14 11.84 -4.21 13.82
N ASN A 15 12.26 -5.03 12.84
CA ASN A 15 12.26 -6.50 12.91
C ASN A 15 10.96 -7.11 13.48
N HIS A 16 9.84 -6.43 13.24
CA HIS A 16 8.51 -6.83 13.67
C HIS A 16 7.60 -6.87 12.45
N VAL A 17 6.73 -7.89 12.41
CA VAL A 17 5.86 -8.17 11.27
C VAL A 17 4.43 -8.33 11.75
N ILE A 18 3.51 -7.61 11.10
CA ILE A 18 2.06 -7.75 11.31
C ILE A 18 1.40 -8.40 10.10
N THR A 19 0.13 -8.75 10.24
CA THR A 19 -0.68 -9.22 9.13
C THR A 19 -1.55 -8.10 8.59
N ARG A 20 -1.72 -8.03 7.27
CA ARG A 20 -2.55 -7.01 6.63
C ARG A 20 -3.98 -7.09 7.17
N GLY A 21 -4.42 -6.00 7.79
CA GLY A 21 -5.73 -5.88 8.42
C GLY A 21 -5.66 -5.76 9.95
N ASP A 22 -4.51 -6.11 10.55
CA ASP A 22 -4.22 -5.85 11.96
C ASP A 22 -4.02 -4.34 12.17
N ASP A 23 -4.26 -3.87 13.40
CA ASP A 23 -3.96 -2.49 13.78
C ASP A 23 -2.46 -2.24 13.73
N ILE A 24 -2.06 -1.12 13.12
CA ILE A 24 -0.67 -0.68 13.12
C ILE A 24 -0.41 0.04 14.45
N PRO A 25 0.59 -0.38 15.25
CA PRO A 25 0.92 0.31 16.49
C PRO A 25 1.27 1.78 16.27
N LYS A 26 1.02 2.60 17.28
CA LYS A 26 1.32 4.03 17.23
C LYS A 26 2.80 4.28 16.91
N ASP A 27 3.05 5.30 16.09
CA ASP A 27 4.39 5.76 15.66
C ASP A 27 5.17 4.72 14.83
N LEU A 28 4.49 3.65 14.37
CA LEU A 28 5.01 2.68 13.41
C LEU A 28 4.25 2.75 12.09
N TYR A 29 4.93 2.32 11.02
CA TYR A 29 4.45 2.45 9.65
C TYR A 29 4.78 1.19 8.86
N HIS A 30 4.06 0.95 7.76
CA HIS A 30 4.44 -0.02 6.74
C HIS A 30 4.70 0.69 5.42
N LEU A 31 5.53 0.09 4.56
CA LEU A 31 5.83 0.67 3.25
C LEU A 31 4.72 0.37 2.24
N VAL A 32 4.43 1.36 1.39
CA VAL A 32 3.51 1.26 0.25
C VAL A 32 4.24 1.67 -1.02
N VAL A 33 3.94 0.98 -2.12
CA VAL A 33 4.46 1.31 -3.46
C VAL A 33 3.30 1.80 -4.32
N HIS A 34 3.52 2.94 -4.98
CA HIS A 34 2.65 3.44 -6.04
C HIS A 34 3.37 3.33 -7.39
N VAL A 35 2.68 2.84 -8.42
CA VAL A 35 3.27 2.61 -9.74
C VAL A 35 2.44 3.30 -10.81
N CYS A 36 3.10 4.01 -11.72
CA CYS A 36 2.50 4.51 -12.96
C CYS A 36 3.02 3.65 -14.13
N ILE A 37 2.11 3.01 -14.86
CA ILE A 37 2.45 2.13 -15.98
C ILE A 37 2.19 2.87 -17.28
N PHE A 38 3.20 2.93 -18.15
CA PHE A 38 3.12 3.57 -19.47
C PHE A 38 3.30 2.54 -20.58
N ASN A 39 2.47 2.62 -21.62
CA ASN A 39 2.66 1.81 -22.82
C ASN A 39 3.65 2.47 -23.81
N ALA A 40 3.99 1.79 -24.91
CA ALA A 40 4.90 2.30 -25.94
C ALA A 40 4.42 3.58 -26.65
N LYS A 41 3.15 3.97 -26.45
CA LYS A 41 2.56 5.23 -26.96
C LYS A 41 2.57 6.34 -25.90
N ASN A 42 3.29 6.17 -24.80
CA ASN A 42 3.40 7.13 -23.70
C ASN A 42 2.06 7.44 -23.00
N GLN A 43 1.13 6.48 -22.97
CA GLN A 43 -0.16 6.62 -22.27
C GLN A 43 -0.09 5.95 -20.91
N MET A 44 -0.60 6.63 -19.87
CA MET A 44 -0.65 6.09 -18.50
C MET A 44 -1.89 5.20 -18.31
N LEU A 45 -1.70 4.01 -17.75
CA LEU A 45 -2.81 3.18 -17.29
C LEU A 45 -3.41 3.79 -16.01
N ILE A 46 -4.67 4.24 -16.09
CA ILE A 46 -5.46 4.65 -14.92
C ILE A 46 -6.40 3.52 -14.54
N GLN A 47 -6.49 3.18 -13.24
CA GLN A 47 -7.32 2.09 -12.75
C GLN A 47 -8.45 2.64 -11.89
N GLN A 48 -9.70 2.41 -12.30
CA GLN A 48 -10.84 2.59 -11.40
C GLN A 48 -10.95 1.39 -10.44
N ARG A 49 -10.98 1.68 -9.14
CA ARG A 49 -11.04 0.66 -8.10
C ARG A 49 -12.42 -0.01 -8.07
N GLN A 50 -12.43 -1.32 -7.91
CA GLN A 50 -13.67 -2.10 -7.79
C GLN A 50 -14.54 -1.67 -6.61
N THR A 51 -15.86 -1.76 -6.78
CA THR A 51 -16.89 -1.36 -5.79
C THR A 51 -16.73 -2.04 -4.44
N PHE A 52 -16.24 -3.29 -4.41
CA PHE A 52 -16.13 -4.11 -3.20
C PHE A 52 -14.78 -3.97 -2.47
N LYS A 53 -13.90 -3.04 -2.88
CA LYS A 53 -12.65 -2.80 -2.15
C LYS A 53 -12.96 -2.14 -0.81
N LYS A 54 -12.41 -2.71 0.28
CA LYS A 54 -12.54 -2.17 1.65
C LYS A 54 -12.08 -0.71 1.77
N GLY A 55 -11.00 -0.34 1.09
CA GLY A 55 -10.51 1.04 1.04
C GLY A 55 -10.70 1.66 -0.34
N TRP A 56 -11.22 2.88 -0.37
CA TRP A 56 -11.40 3.71 -1.58
C TRP A 56 -12.13 3.00 -2.73
N PRO A 57 -13.33 2.44 -2.52
CA PRO A 57 -14.10 1.84 -3.62
C PRO A 57 -14.49 2.90 -4.67
N ASN A 58 -14.54 2.51 -5.95
CA ASN A 58 -14.91 3.35 -7.12
C ASN A 58 -14.03 4.57 -7.44
N MET A 59 -12.96 4.80 -6.67
CA MET A 59 -12.01 5.88 -6.94
C MET A 59 -11.09 5.54 -8.11
N TRP A 60 -10.67 6.56 -8.84
CA TRP A 60 -9.62 6.50 -9.86
C TRP A 60 -8.24 6.72 -9.25
#